data_AF-A0AAW5JWX2-F1
#
_entry.id   AF-A0AAW5JWX2-F1
#
_cell.length_a   1.000
_cell.length_b   1.000
_cell.length_c   1.000
_cell.angle_alpha   90.00
_cell.angle_beta   90.00
_cell.angle_gamma   90.00
#
_symmetry.space_group_name_H-M   'P 1'
#
loop_
_entity.id
_entity.type
_entity.pdbx_description
1 polymer ?
#
loop_
_entity_poly.entity_id
_entity_poly.type
_entity_poly.pdbx_seq_one_letter_code
_entity_poly.pdbx_strand_id
1 'polypeptide(L)' 'MKKIGLGIAILLFAIIISLCSSGMGLLVIGIGIVGLIFSIVGFMERK' A
#
# COMPACT_ATOMS: atom_id res chain seq x y z
N MET A 1 4.13 -10.94 -16.36
CA MET A 1 4.16 -9.51 -15.97
C MET A 1 3.43 -9.17 -14.66
N LYS A 2 2.70 -10.11 -14.02
CA LYS A 2 1.87 -9.78 -12.82
C LYS A 2 2.67 -9.36 -11.57
N LYS A 3 3.87 -9.91 -11.31
CA LYS A 3 4.69 -9.63 -10.11
C LYS A 3 5.12 -8.17 -9.93
N ILE A 4 5.20 -7.41 -11.02
CA ILE A 4 5.61 -6.00 -11.00
C ILE A 4 4.52 -5.10 -10.42
N GLY A 5 3.24 -5.42 -10.63
CA GLY A 5 2.12 -4.59 -10.15
C GLY A 5 2.04 -4.50 -8.62
N LEU A 6 2.37 -5.59 -7.91
CA LEU A 6 2.39 -5.60 -6.44
C LEU A 6 3.56 -4.76 -5.88
N GLY A 7 4.73 -4.86 -6.50
CA GLY A 7 5.88 -4.04 -6.11
C GLY A 7 5.62 -2.54 -6.29
N ILE A 8 4.97 -2.15 -7.39
CA ILE A 8 4.61 -0.75 -7.66
C ILE A 8 3.58 -0.23 -6.64
N ALA A 9 2.58 -1.05 -6.29
CA ALA A 9 1.58 -0.67 -5.29
C ALA A 9 2.20 -0.43 -3.90
N ILE A 10 3.13 -1.28 -3.47
CA ILE A 10 3.84 -1.15 -2.19
C ILE A 10 4.76 0.08 -2.20
N LEU A 11 5.43 0.36 -3.32
CA LEU A 11 6.28 1.55 -3.48
C LEU A 11 5.48 2.85 -3.40
N LEU A 12 4.39 2.98 -4.17
CA LEU A 12 3.49 4.14 -4.11
C LEU A 12 2.93 4.35 -2.71
N PHE A 13 2.61 3.24 -2.05
CA PHE A 13 2.09 3.23 -0.71
C PHE A 13 3.09 3.78 0.33
N ALA A 14 4.35 3.34 0.26
CA ALA A 14 5.41 3.83 1.14
C ALA A 14 5.67 5.34 0.94
N ILE A 15 5.59 5.83 -0.30
CA ILE A 15 5.77 7.25 -0.62
C ILE A 15 4.66 8.10 0.02
N ILE A 16 3.40 7.68 -0.05
CA ILE A 16 2.28 8.41 0.57
C ILE A 16 2.41 8.42 2.10
N ILE A 17 2.82 7.31 2.71
CA ILE A 17 3.11 7.25 4.16
C ILE A 17 4.22 8.24 4.53
N SER A 18 5.33 8.26 3.78
CA SER A 18 6.43 9.20 4.03
C SER A 18 6.00 10.66 3.86
N LEU A 19 5.11 10.97 2.92
CA LEU A 19 4.58 12.31 2.71
C LEU A 19 3.62 12.73 3.84
N CYS A 20 2.78 11.81 4.33
CA CYS A 20 1.82 12.09 5.40
C CYS A 20 2.41 12.07 6.82
N SER A 21 3.61 11.51 7.00
CA SER A 21 4.36 11.61 8.26
C SER A 21 4.71 13.05 8.63
N SER A 22 4.53 14.03 7.73
CA SER A 22 4.71 15.46 8.01
C SER A 22 3.54 16.13 8.77
N GLY A 23 2.53 15.38 9.23
CA GLY A 23 1.49 15.96 10.10
C GLY A 23 0.15 15.22 10.24
N MET A 24 -0.07 14.07 9.60
CA MET A 24 -1.37 13.37 9.65
C MET A 24 -1.19 11.85 9.77
N GLY A 25 -0.43 11.42 10.79
CA GLY A 25 0.11 10.07 10.90
C GLY A 25 -0.92 8.96 11.08
N LEU A 26 -1.91 9.10 11.97
CA LEU A 26 -2.73 7.95 12.37
C LEU A 26 -3.75 7.48 11.30
N LEU A 27 -4.46 8.42 10.68
CA LEU A 27 -5.46 8.08 9.65
C LEU A 27 -4.80 7.50 8.39
N VAL A 28 -3.63 8.03 8.04
CA VAL A 28 -2.91 7.61 6.84
C VAL A 28 -2.21 6.27 7.06
N ILE A 29 -1.73 5.98 8.26
CA ILE A 29 -1.25 4.65 8.63
C ILE A 29 -2.40 3.62 8.58
N GLY A 30 -3.62 4.00 8.99
CA GLY A 30 -4.80 3.13 8.97
C GLY A 30 -5.26 2.76 7.55
N ILE A 31 -5.58 3.76 6.72
CA ILE A 31 -5.86 3.59 5.27
C ILE A 31 -4.69 2.85 4.61
N GLY A 32 -3.53 3.18 5.13
CA GLY A 32 -2.27 2.56 4.95
C GLY A 32 -2.32 1.02 4.87
N ILE A 33 -2.38 0.44 6.06
CA ILE A 33 -2.34 -1.00 6.27
C ILE A 33 -3.48 -1.71 5.53
N VAL A 34 -4.66 -1.08 5.43
CA VAL A 34 -5.80 -1.62 4.67
C VAL A 34 -5.45 -1.76 3.18
N GLY A 35 -4.82 -0.75 2.57
CA GLY A 35 -4.38 -0.79 1.17
C GLY A 35 -3.31 -1.86 0.91
N LEU A 36 -2.40 -2.08 1.86
CA LEU A 36 -1.40 -3.15 1.80
C LEU A 36 -2.05 -4.54 1.86
N ILE A 37 -2.95 -4.78 2.82
CA ILE A 37 -3.67 -6.05 2.95
C ILE A 37 -4.49 -6.33 1.69
N PHE A 38 -5.21 -5.33 1.18
CA PHE A 38 -5.98 -5.46 -0.06
C PHE A 38 -5.09 -5.78 -1.27
N SER A 39 -3.92 -5.15 -1.37
CA SER A 39 -2.96 -5.42 -2.44
C SER A 39 -2.42 -6.85 -2.37
N ILE A 40 -2.10 -7.36 -1.18
CA ILE A 40 -1.64 -8.76 -0.98
C ILE A 40 -2.75 -9.76 -1.29
N VAL A 41 -3.98 -9.53 -0.79
CA VAL A 41 -5.13 -10.42 -1.01
C VAL A 41 -5.56 -10.43 -2.48
N GLY A 42 -5.71 -9.26 -3.12
CA GLY A 42 -6.05 -9.17 -4.53
C GLY A 42 -5.01 -9.78 -5.47
N PHE A 43 -3.77 -9.90 -5.00
CA PHE A 43 -2.72 -10.62 -5.72
C PHE A 43 -2.79 -12.14 -5.52
N MET A 44 -3.23 -12.59 -4.35
CA MET A 44 -3.41 -14.00 -4.00
C MET A 44 -4.66 -14.61 -4.65
N GLU A 45 -5.78 -13.88 -4.70
CA GLU A 45 -7.05 -14.32 -5.31
C GLU A 45 -7.01 -14.38 -6.84
N ARG A 46 -6.02 -13.73 -7.46
CA ARG A 46 -5.80 -13.77 -8.92
C ARG A 46 -4.78 -14.83 -9.34
N LYS A 47 -4.51 -15.84 -8.51
CA LYS A 47 -3.70 -17.03 -8.83
C LYS A 47 -4.62 -18.22 -9.09
#